data_AF-A0A7Y1YTZ9-F1
#
_entry.id   AF-A0A7Y1YTZ9-F1
#
_cell.length_a   1.000
_cell.length_b   1.000
_cell.length_c   1.000
_cell.angle_alpha   90.00
_cell.angle_beta   90.00
_cell.angle_gamma   90.00
#
_symmetry.space_group_name_H-M   'P 1'
#
loop_
_entity.id
_entity.type
_entity.pdbx_description
1 polymer ?
#
loop_
_entity_poly.entity_id
_entity_poly.type
_entity_poly.pdbx_seq_one_letter_code
_entity_poly.pdbx_strand_id
1 'polypeptide(L)'
;SVLLTEIDDLGSTLFVGDSLYLSRDLSHLSTMYSYPNVIPLSNSETMRVFSRLQDLDFAALFGAFPHQNIYQGAKEVFDRSLARYQLVMRS
;
A
#
# COMPACT_ATOMS: atom_id res chain seq x y z
N SER A 1 -5.18 9.71 3.95
CA SER A 1 -5.72 10.03 2.61
C SER A 1 -4.76 9.45 1.57
N VAL A 2 -5.24 9.15 0.37
CA VAL A 2 -4.41 8.64 -0.73
C VAL A 2 -4.48 9.64 -1.89
N LEU A 3 -3.35 9.94 -2.49
CA LEU A 3 -3.21 10.84 -3.64
C LEU A 3 -2.49 10.10 -4.77
N LEU A 4 -3.02 10.22 -5.98
CA LEU A 4 -2.39 9.76 -7.21
C LEU A 4 -2.03 10.97 -8.07
N THR A 5 -0.78 11.07 -8.52
CA THR A 5 -0.32 12.15 -9.40
C THR A 5 0.84 11.67 -10.26
N GLU A 6 1.06 12.35 -11.39
CA GLU A 6 2.29 12.19 -12.16
C GLU A 6 3.44 12.95 -11.49
N ILE A 7 4.62 12.32 -11.45
CA ILE A 7 5.87 12.92 -10.99
C ILE A 7 6.92 12.73 -12.08
N ASP A 8 7.66 13.79 -12.42
CA ASP A 8 8.74 13.70 -13.40
C ASP A 8 9.74 12.61 -13.02
N ASP A 9 10.22 11.86 -14.02
CA ASP A 9 11.12 10.69 -13.92
C ASP A 9 10.56 9.45 -13.18
N LEU A 10 9.44 9.55 -12.45
CA LEU A 10 8.81 8.43 -11.74
C LEU A 10 7.48 7.98 -12.36
N GLY A 11 6.81 8.85 -13.10
CA GLY A 11 5.47 8.62 -13.66
C GLY A 11 4.37 8.63 -12.58
N SER A 12 3.30 7.87 -12.84
CA SER A 12 2.16 7.77 -11.93
C SER A 12 2.59 7.27 -10.55
N THR A 13 2.39 8.11 -9.53
CA THR A 13 2.93 7.94 -8.19
C THR A 13 1.82 8.01 -7.15
N LEU A 14 1.75 6.99 -6.31
CA LEU A 14 0.76 6.87 -5.23
C LEU A 14 1.34 7.34 -3.88
N PHE A 15 0.81 8.42 -3.33
CA PHE A 15 1.13 8.89 -1.98
C PHE A 15 0.08 8.37 -1.00
N VAL A 16 0.49 7.52 -0.06
CA VAL A 16 -0.43 6.78 0.82
C VAL A 16 -0.40 7.23 2.28
N GLY A 17 0.52 8.14 2.62
CA GLY A 17 0.68 8.65 3.98
C GLY A 17 0.81 7.51 4.99
N ASP A 18 0.09 7.64 6.11
CA ASP A 18 -0.01 6.60 7.16
C ASP A 18 -1.17 5.62 6.94
N SER A 19 -1.96 5.81 5.87
CA SER A 19 -3.14 4.99 5.59
C SER A 19 -2.76 3.58 5.13
N LEU A 20 -1.62 3.46 4.45
CA LEU A 20 -0.95 2.19 4.21
C LEU A 20 0.42 2.18 4.88
N TYR A 21 0.82 1.00 5.33
CA TYR A 21 2.13 0.74 5.87
C TYR A 21 2.87 -0.23 4.97
N LEU A 22 4.02 0.24 4.47
CA LEU A 22 4.97 -0.59 3.74
C LEU A 22 5.96 -1.21 4.73
N SER A 23 6.14 -2.52 4.66
CA SER A 23 7.11 -3.26 5.46
C SER A 23 8.53 -2.73 5.23
N ARG A 24 9.41 -2.91 6.22
CA ARG A 24 10.79 -2.39 6.17
C ARG A 24 11.64 -2.95 5.03
N ASP A 25 11.31 -4.14 4.57
CA ASP A 25 11.94 -4.82 3.42
C ASP A 25 11.25 -4.47 2.08
N LEU A 26 10.30 -3.53 2.09
CA LEU A 26 9.57 -3.03 0.92
C LEU A 26 8.81 -4.12 0.14
N SER A 27 8.50 -5.24 0.79
CA SER A 27 7.94 -6.43 0.13
C SER A 27 6.42 -6.56 0.31
N HIS A 28 5.85 -5.91 1.33
CA HIS A 28 4.46 -6.08 1.74
C HIS A 28 3.80 -4.76 2.20
N LEU A 29 2.55 -4.58 1.78
CA LEU A 29 1.67 -3.52 2.26
C LEU A 29 0.62 -4.07 3.22
N SER A 30 0.28 -3.28 4.23
CA SER A 30 -0.87 -3.47 5.12
C SER A 30 -1.55 -2.14 5.38
N THR A 31 -2.75 -2.16 5.93
CA THR A 31 -3.33 -0.96 6.56
C THR A 31 -2.92 -0.86 8.03
N MET A 32 -3.00 0.35 8.57
CA MET A 32 -2.74 0.63 9.98
C MET A 32 -3.93 1.35 10.60
N TYR A 33 -4.39 0.85 11.73
CA TYR A 33 -5.37 1.53 12.57
C TYR A 33 -4.70 2.47 13.58
N SER A 34 -3.61 2.00 14.21
CA SER A 34 -2.92 2.76 15.26
C SER A 34 -1.41 2.70 15.07
N TYR A 35 -0.83 3.87 14.82
CA TYR A 35 0.59 4.15 14.92
C TYR A 35 0.82 5.06 16.15
N PRO A 36 1.88 4.86 16.97
CA PRO A 36 3.04 3.98 16.80
C PRO A 36 2.87 2.54 17.31
N ASN A 37 1.68 2.14 17.80
CA ASN A 37 1.47 0.81 18.39
C ASN A 37 1.45 -0.36 17.40
N VAL A 38 1.62 -0.08 16.10
CA VAL A 38 1.66 -1.08 15.01
C VAL A 38 0.44 -2.01 15.01
N ILE A 39 -0.75 -1.43 15.18
CA ILE A 39 -2.01 -2.19 15.17
C ILE A 39 -2.62 -2.10 13.75
N PRO A 40 -2.71 -3.22 13.00
CA PRO A 40 -3.36 -3.23 11.69
C PRO A 40 -4.88 -3.15 11.83
N LEU A 41 -5.57 -2.72 10.76
CA LEU A 41 -7.02 -2.97 10.68
C LEU A 41 -7.29 -4.47 10.55
N SER A 42 -8.56 -4.87 10.71
CA SER A 42 -8.97 -6.23 10.39
C SER A 42 -8.69 -6.58 8.93
N ASN A 43 -8.65 -7.88 8.61
CA ASN A 43 -8.49 -8.34 7.22
C ASN A 43 -9.60 -7.80 6.31
N SER A 44 -10.85 -7.72 6.81
CA SER A 44 -11.98 -7.20 6.05
C SER A 44 -11.83 -5.71 5.70
N GLU A 45 -11.42 -4.88 6.66
CA GLU A 45 -11.22 -3.45 6.42
C GLU A 45 -9.97 -3.21 5.56
N THR A 46 -8.91 -4.01 5.74
CA THR A 46 -7.73 -3.97 4.87
C THR A 46 -8.11 -4.28 3.43
N MET A 47 -8.90 -5.33 3.21
CA MET A 47 -9.40 -5.69 1.88
C MET A 47 -10.27 -4.59 1.26
N ARG A 48 -11.12 -3.93 2.05
CA ARG A 48 -11.94 -2.80 1.59
C ARG A 48 -11.09 -1.59 1.18
N VAL A 49 -9.97 -1.33 1.86
CA VAL A 49 -9.02 -0.30 1.43
C VAL A 49 -8.34 -0.72 0.14
N PHE A 50 -7.82 -1.94 0.08
CA PHE A 50 -7.09 -2.42 -1.10
C PHE A 50 -7.98 -2.47 -2.34
N SER A 51 -9.25 -2.89 -2.23
CA SER A 51 -10.17 -2.92 -3.37
C SER A 51 -10.40 -1.55 -4.00
N ARG A 52 -10.26 -0.46 -3.24
CA ARG A 52 -10.37 0.92 -3.77
C ARG A 52 -9.13 1.36 -4.54
N LEU A 53 -7.99 0.74 -4.27
CA LEU A 53 -6.69 1.06 -4.88
C LEU A 53 -6.34 0.11 -6.02
N GLN A 54 -7.04 -1.02 -6.12
CA GLN A 54 -6.74 -2.10 -7.06
C GLN A 54 -6.73 -1.65 -8.52
N ASP A 55 -7.67 -0.77 -8.90
CA ASP A 55 -7.85 -0.30 -10.27
C ASP A 55 -6.97 0.93 -10.59
N LEU A 56 -6.21 1.44 -9.61
CA LEU A 56 -5.26 2.52 -9.84
C LEU A 56 -3.98 1.96 -10.47
N ASP A 57 -3.51 2.63 -11.51
CA ASP A 57 -2.20 2.36 -12.10
C ASP A 57 -1.16 3.31 -11.50
N PHE A 58 -0.08 2.75 -10.97
CA PHE A 58 1.00 3.51 -10.33
C PHE A 58 2.30 2.72 -10.38
N ALA A 59 3.38 3.38 -10.83
CA ALA A 59 4.71 2.80 -10.89
C ALA A 59 5.45 2.95 -9.55
N ALA A 60 5.19 4.05 -8.83
CA ALA A 60 5.84 4.41 -7.58
C ALA A 60 4.84 4.58 -6.42
N LEU A 61 5.31 4.39 -5.19
CA LEU A 61 4.53 4.55 -3.97
C LEU A 61 5.37 5.16 -2.85
N PHE A 62 4.83 6.17 -2.18
CA PHE A 62 5.47 6.87 -1.06
C PHE A 62 4.58 6.84 0.18
N GLY A 63 5.10 6.25 1.26
CA GLY A 63 4.47 6.21 2.58
C GLY A 63 4.80 7.44 3.43
N ALA A 64 4.39 7.40 4.70
CA ALA A 64 4.62 8.47 5.66
C ALA A 64 6.08 8.63 6.11
N PHE A 65 6.91 7.60 5.95
CA PHE A 65 8.28 7.57 6.49
C PHE A 65 9.34 7.39 5.39
N PRO A 66 10.57 7.92 5.58
CA PRO A 66 11.63 7.86 4.56
C PRO A 66 12.00 6.44 4.08
N HIS A 67 11.74 5.43 4.91
CA HIS A 67 12.01 4.02 4.59
C HIS A 67 10.81 3.30 3.97
N GLN A 68 9.75 4.02 3.59
CA GLN A 68 8.52 3.46 3.03
C GLN A 68 8.28 3.93 1.60
N ASN A 69 9.34 3.92 0.78
CA ASN A 69 9.31 4.43 -0.58
C ASN A 69 9.67 3.33 -1.57
N ILE A 70 8.84 3.16 -2.59
CA ILE A 70 9.07 2.32 -3.76
C ILE A 70 9.10 3.23 -4.98
N TYR A 71 10.26 3.37 -5.60
CA TYR A 71 10.44 4.25 -6.75
C TYR A 71 10.01 3.60 -8.07
N GLN A 72 9.96 2.27 -8.12
CA GLN A 72 9.51 1.50 -9.27
C GLN A 72 8.99 0.14 -8.82
N GLY A 73 7.99 -0.40 -9.52
CA GLY A 73 7.44 -1.72 -9.25
C GLY A 73 6.47 -1.75 -8.06
N ALA A 74 5.88 -0.59 -7.73
CA ALA A 74 4.98 -0.46 -6.59
C ALA A 74 3.68 -1.26 -6.78
N LYS A 75 3.15 -1.32 -8.01
CA LYS A 75 1.94 -2.07 -8.33
C LYS A 75 2.10 -3.57 -8.10
N GLU A 76 3.27 -4.14 -8.41
CA GLU A 76 3.57 -5.55 -8.18
C GLU A 76 3.64 -5.89 -6.69
N VAL A 77 4.23 -5.00 -5.89
CA VAL A 77 4.27 -5.14 -4.43
C VAL A 77 2.85 -5.08 -3.85
N PHE A 78 2.04 -4.15 -4.35
CA PHE A 78 0.63 -4.04 -3.98
C PHE A 78 -0.16 -5.30 -4.36
N ASP A 79 -0.04 -5.80 -5.59
CA ASP A 79 -0.79 -6.95 -6.08
C ASP A 79 -0.42 -8.24 -5.33
N ARG A 80 0.87 -8.44 -5.01
CA ARG A 80 1.29 -9.55 -4.12
C ARG A 80 0.68 -9.44 -2.73
N SER A 81 0.61 -8.22 -2.19
CA SER A 81 0.03 -7.98 -0.87
C SER A 81 -1.48 -8.26 -0.88
N LEU A 82 -2.20 -7.78 -1.90
CA LEU A 82 -3.62 -8.04 -2.11
C LEU A 82 -3.91 -9.53 -2.25
N ALA A 83 -3.14 -10.25 -3.07
CA ALA A 83 -3.29 -11.69 -3.24
C ALA A 83 -3.16 -12.44 -1.90
N ARG A 84 -2.26 -12.01 -1.01
CA ARG A 84 -2.10 -12.59 0.34
C ARG A 84 -3.36 -12.44 1.17
N TYR A 85 -3.96 -11.25 1.20
CA TYR A 85 -5.20 -11.02 1.96
C TYR A 85 -6.40 -11.75 1.35
N GLN A 86 -6.49 -11.81 0.01
CA GLN A 86 -7.53 -12.58 -0.67
C GLN A 86 -7.46 -14.09 -0.33
N LEU A 87 -6.27 -14.65 -0.18
CA LEU A 87 -6.10 -16.05 0.23
C LEU A 87 -6.66 -16.29 1.64
N VAL A 88 -6.35 -15.39 2.59
CA VAL A 88 -6.81 -15.49 3.99
C VAL A 88 -8.32 -15.32 4.12
N MET A 89 -8.94 -14.50 3.28
CA MET A 89 -10.40 -14.29 3.32
C MET A 89 -11.23 -15.42 2.70
N ARG A 90 -10.58 -16.38 2.02
CA ARG A 90 -11.24 -17.54 1.38
C ARG A 90 -11.26 -18.79 2.26
N SER A 91 -10.52 -18.79 3.38
CA SER A 91 -10.45 -19.89 4.36
C SER A 91 -11.38 -19.67 5.53
#